data_AF-A0A1F6EN10-F1
#
_entry.id   AF-A0A1F6EN10-F1
#
_cell.length_a   1.000
_cell.length_b   1.000
_cell.length_c   1.000
_cell.angle_alpha   90.00
_cell.angle_beta   90.00
_cell.angle_gamma   90.00
#
_symmetry.space_group_name_H-M   'P 1'
#
loop_
_entity.id
_entity.type
_entity.pdbx_description
1 polymer ?
#
loop_
_entity_poly.entity_id
_entity_poly.type
_entity_poly.pdbx_seq_one_letter_code
_entity_poly.pdbx_strand_id
1 'polypeptide(L)'
;MKFLEMLKCCLNYKVIIGVGIAIALAYFFVPQLAQYSWVLIALVCPLSMILMMAMMDRKKPAAEKLFVCPECGFSYRDAEWAKKCAAWCKEHKSCNLEITKHAAT
;
A
#
# COMPACT_ATOMS: atom_id res chain seq x y z
N MET A 1 11.85 -7.60 13.31
CA MET A 1 11.26 -8.94 13.52
C MET A 1 10.09 -9.30 12.58
N LYS A 2 9.55 -8.42 11.73
CA LYS A 2 8.49 -8.77 10.75
C LYS A 2 9.02 -9.40 9.44
N PHE A 3 10.27 -9.13 9.07
CA PHE A 3 10.91 -9.66 7.85
C PHE A 3 11.16 -11.17 7.92
N LEU A 4 11.49 -11.68 9.11
CA LEU A 4 11.75 -13.11 9.33
C LEU A 4 10.47 -13.97 9.22
N GLU A 5 9.32 -13.43 9.63
CA GLU A 5 8.02 -14.12 9.49
C GLU A 5 7.54 -14.15 8.03
N MET A 6 7.74 -13.07 7.27
CA MET A 6 7.49 -13.07 5.83
C MET A 6 8.40 -14.04 5.07
N LEU A 7 9.67 -14.16 5.47
CA LEU A 7 10.59 -15.14 4.89
C LEU A 7 10.15 -16.58 5.14
N LYS A 8 9.63 -16.90 6.34
CA LYS A 8 9.13 -18.25 6.66
C LYS A 8 7.90 -18.66 5.84
N CYS A 9 7.06 -17.71 5.42
CA CYS A 9 5.96 -18.00 4.49
C CYS A 9 6.45 -18.36 3.08
N CYS A 10 7.50 -17.69 2.59
CA CYS A 10 8.07 -17.95 1.26
C CYS A 10 9.00 -19.17 1.25
N LEU A 11 9.69 -19.44 2.36
CA LEU A 11 10.66 -20.52 2.53
C LEU A 11 10.06 -21.71 3.31
N ASN A 12 8.79 -22.02 3.05
CA ASN A 12 8.17 -23.21 3.64
C ASN A 12 8.68 -24.45 2.90
N TYR A 13 9.11 -25.48 3.64
CA TYR A 13 9.64 -26.72 3.08
C TYR A 13 8.75 -27.33 1.98
N LYS A 14 7.41 -27.21 2.11
CA LYS A 14 6.47 -27.67 1.07
C LYS A 14 6.57 -26.87 -0.24
N VAL A 15 6.78 -25.56 -0.14
CA VAL A 15 6.95 -24.65 -1.29
C VAL A 15 8.30 -24.90 -1.96
N ILE A 16 9.36 -25.10 -1.17
CA ILE A 16 10.70 -25.42 -1.68
C ILE A 16 10.69 -26.74 -2.48
N ILE A 17 10.01 -27.76 -1.95
CA ILE A 17 9.87 -29.05 -2.66
C ILE A 17 9.08 -28.88 -3.95
N GLY A 18 7.96 -28.15 -3.93
CA GLY A 18 7.16 -27.90 -5.13
C GLY A 18 7.94 -27.16 -6.22
N VAL A 19 8.67 -26.11 -5.84
CA VAL A 19 9.53 -25.34 -6.75
C VAL A 19 10.68 -26.20 -7.28
N GLY A 20 11.32 -27.01 -6.43
CA GLY A 20 12.40 -27.92 -6.84
C GLY A 20 11.95 -28.97 -7.85
N ILE A 21 10.78 -29.58 -7.65
CA ILE A 21 10.21 -30.56 -8.58
C ILE A 21 9.87 -29.89 -9.92
N ALA A 22 9.24 -28.71 -9.89
CA ALA A 22 8.90 -27.98 -11.11
C ALA A 22 10.14 -27.60 -11.93
N ILE A 23 11.22 -27.15 -11.26
CA ILE A 23 12.50 -26.84 -11.89
C ILE A 23 13.12 -28.11 -12.48
N ALA A 24 13.16 -29.22 -11.73
CA ALA A 24 13.71 -30.49 -12.22
C ALA A 24 12.95 -31.03 -13.44
N LEU A 25 11.62 -30.96 -13.44
CA LEU A 25 10.79 -31.33 -14.59
C LEU A 25 11.00 -30.41 -15.79
N ALA A 26 11.14 -29.10 -15.57
CA ALA A 26 11.44 -28.15 -16.64
C ALA A 26 12.81 -28.41 -17.29
N TYR A 27 13.83 -28.74 -16.50
CA TYR A 27 15.14 -29.16 -17.02
C TYR A 27 15.10 -30.51 -17.74
N PHE A 28 14.26 -31.45 -17.28
CA PHE A 28 14.10 -32.76 -17.92
C PHE A 28 13.37 -32.68 -19.26
N PHE A 29 12.34 -31.83 -19.37
CA PHE A 29 11.55 -31.66 -20.60
C PHE A 29 12.16 -30.68 -21.61
N VAL A 30 13.05 -29.77 -21.19
CA VAL A 30 13.65 -28.75 -22.05
C VAL A 30 15.17 -28.72 -21.87
N PRO A 31 15.92 -29.69 -22.42
CA PRO A 31 17.39 -29.72 -22.33
C PRO A 31 18.06 -28.50 -23.00
N GLN A 32 17.33 -27.79 -23.87
CA GLN A 32 17.79 -26.57 -24.56
C GLN A 32 17.82 -25.32 -23.66
N LEU A 33 17.26 -25.39 -22.44
CA LEU A 33 17.16 -24.26 -21.49
C LEU A 33 18.51 -23.84 -20.91
N ALA A 34 19.49 -24.76 -20.89
CA ALA A 34 20.85 -24.47 -20.40
C ALA A 34 21.59 -23.43 -21.26
N GLN A 35 21.32 -23.38 -22.57
CA GLN A 35 21.95 -22.42 -23.49
C GLN A 35 21.33 -21.01 -23.42
N TYR A 36 20.07 -20.90 -23.01
CA TYR A 36 19.36 -19.63 -22.90
C TYR A 36 19.45 -19.00 -21.49
N SER A 37 20.24 -19.58 -20.59
CA SER A 37 20.47 -19.11 -19.21
C SER A 37 20.79 -17.61 -19.14
N TRP A 38 21.67 -17.13 -20.03
CA TRP A 38 22.04 -15.71 -20.07
C TRP A 38 20.87 -14.80 -20.51
N VAL A 39 20.06 -15.24 -21.47
CA VAL A 39 18.91 -14.48 -21.99
C VAL A 39 17.79 -14.40 -20.96
N LEU A 40 17.57 -15.49 -20.22
CA LEU A 40 16.63 -15.54 -19.09
C LEU A 40 17.05 -14.58 -17.97
N ILE A 41 18.34 -14.53 -17.62
CA ILE A 41 18.86 -13.57 -16.63
C ILE A 41 18.72 -12.13 -17.15
N ALA A 42 19.03 -11.88 -18.42
CA ALA A 42 18.91 -10.56 -19.02
C ALA A 42 17.46 -10.06 -19.08
N LEU A 43 16.49 -10.94 -19.34
CA LEU A 43 15.06 -10.62 -19.34
C LEU A 43 14.44 -10.57 -17.94
N VAL A 44 15.09 -11.15 -16.92
CA VAL A 44 14.60 -11.08 -15.54
C VAL A 44 14.57 -9.65 -15.02
N CYS A 45 15.59 -8.83 -15.37
CA CYS A 45 15.67 -7.44 -14.97
C CYS A 45 14.51 -6.58 -15.52
N PRO A 46 14.27 -6.48 -16.84
CA PRO A 46 13.17 -5.68 -17.37
C PRO A 46 11.82 -6.24 -16.92
N LEU A 47 11.66 -7.57 -16.80
CA LEU A 47 10.43 -8.16 -16.29
C LEU A 47 10.19 -7.77 -14.83
N SER A 48 11.22 -7.78 -13.97
CA SER A 48 11.11 -7.37 -12.58
C SER A 48 10.73 -5.88 -12.42
N MET A 49 11.30 -4.99 -13.24
CA MET A 49 10.95 -3.57 -13.21
C MET A 49 9.51 -3.34 -13.67
N ILE A 50 9.07 -4.00 -14.75
CA ILE A 50 7.70 -3.93 -15.24
C ILE A 50 6.72 -4.47 -14.18
N LEU A 51 7.05 -5.59 -13.54
CA LEU A 51 6.20 -6.23 -12.54
C LEU A 51 6.09 -5.38 -11.27
N MET A 52 7.15 -4.71 -10.84
CA MET A 52 7.09 -3.72 -9.74
C MET A 52 6.17 -2.53 -10.07
N MET A 53 6.22 -2.01 -11.29
CA MET A 53 5.35 -0.90 -11.70
C MET A 53 3.88 -1.33 -11.79
N ALA A 54 3.61 -2.57 -12.22
CA ALA A 54 2.26 -3.13 -12.30
C ALA A 54 1.66 -3.46 -10.92
N MET A 55 2.49 -3.79 -9.94
CA MET A 55 2.07 -4.18 -8.58
C MET A 55 1.84 -3.01 -7.61
N MET A 56 1.83 -1.76 -8.09
CA MET A 56 1.35 -0.65 -7.29
C MET A 56 -0.18 -0.68 -7.22
N ASP A 57 -0.70 -1.53 -6.34
CA ASP A 57 -2.07 -1.48 -5.86
C ASP A 57 -2.29 -0.10 -5.21
N ARG A 58 -2.95 0.80 -5.94
CA ARG A 58 -3.44 2.07 -5.41
C ARG A 58 -4.57 1.74 -4.44
N LYS A 59 -4.23 1.27 -3.23
CA LYS A 59 -5.17 1.21 -2.13
C LYS A 59 -5.62 2.63 -1.83
N LYS A 60 -6.72 3.08 -2.43
CA LYS A 60 -7.37 4.35 -2.07
C LYS A 60 -7.62 4.29 -0.57
N PRO A 61 -7.05 5.19 0.25
CA PRO A 61 -7.51 5.30 1.62
C PRO A 61 -9.01 5.61 1.54
N ALA A 62 -9.82 4.89 2.31
CA ALA A 62 -11.23 5.19 2.43
C ALA A 62 -11.32 6.67 2.83
N ALA A 63 -11.90 7.49 1.95
CA ALA A 63 -12.18 8.88 2.28
C ALA A 63 -13.25 8.84 3.37
N GLU A 64 -12.81 8.81 4.63
CA GLU A 64 -13.67 9.08 5.76
C GLU A 64 -14.31 10.44 5.48
N LYS A 65 -15.65 10.51 5.55
CA LYS A 65 -16.39 11.74 5.25
C LYS A 65 -16.08 12.74 6.35
N LEU A 66 -15.01 13.50 6.17
CA LEU A 66 -14.65 14.60 7.04
C LEU A 66 -15.49 15.82 6.67
N PHE A 67 -16.03 16.48 7.68
CA PHE A 67 -16.77 17.71 7.57
C PHE A 67 -15.80 18.88 7.73
N VAL A 68 -15.68 19.71 6.68
CA VAL A 68 -14.75 20.84 6.66
C VAL A 68 -15.48 22.12 7.07
N CYS A 69 -14.88 22.90 7.95
CA CYS A 69 -15.36 24.24 8.28
C CYS A 69 -15.06 25.21 7.11
N PRO A 70 -16.05 25.96 6.59
CA PRO A 70 -15.83 26.86 5.45
C PRO A 70 -14.98 28.09 5.78
N GLU A 71 -14.91 28.49 7.06
CA GLU A 71 -14.19 29.70 7.49
C GLU A 71 -12.70 29.45 7.71
N CYS A 72 -12.35 28.32 8.34
CA CYS A 72 -10.97 28.04 8.76
C CYS A 72 -10.33 26.83 8.08
N GLY A 73 -11.11 26.02 7.36
CA GLY A 73 -10.61 24.86 6.62
C GLY A 73 -10.29 23.61 7.46
N PHE A 74 -10.48 23.67 8.80
CA PHE A 74 -10.30 22.49 9.65
C PHE A 74 -11.31 21.40 9.33
N SER A 75 -10.84 20.16 9.40
CA SER A 75 -11.63 18.96 9.10
C SER A 75 -12.02 18.22 10.38
N TYR A 76 -13.28 17.81 10.48
CA TYR A 76 -13.84 17.13 11.65
C TYR A 76 -14.47 15.80 11.25
N ARG A 77 -14.38 14.78 12.11
CA ARG A 77 -15.07 13.51 11.89
C ARG A 77 -16.59 13.66 12.03
N ASP A 78 -17.02 14.52 12.94
CA ASP A 78 -18.42 14.75 13.23
C ASP A 78 -18.91 16.09 12.64
N ALA A 79 -20.09 16.06 12.03
CA ALA A 79 -20.75 17.25 11.49
C ALA A 79 -21.06 18.29 12.58
N GLU A 80 -21.27 17.86 13.82
CA GLU A 80 -21.56 18.77 14.94
C GLU A 80 -20.35 19.65 15.27
N TRP A 81 -19.14 19.09 15.27
CA TRP A 81 -17.92 19.86 15.52
C TRP A 81 -17.65 20.85 14.40
N ALA A 82 -17.85 20.46 13.14
CA ALA A 82 -17.74 21.38 12.01
C ALA A 82 -18.75 22.54 12.09
N LYS A 83 -20.01 22.27 12.50
CA LYS A 83 -21.04 23.31 12.69
C LYS A 83 -20.69 24.26 13.83
N LYS A 84 -20.24 23.74 14.98
CA LYS A 84 -19.78 24.56 16.11
C LYS A 84 -18.59 25.43 15.71
N CYS A 85 -17.63 24.87 14.96
CA CYS A 85 -16.49 25.60 14.43
C CYS A 85 -16.92 26.73 13.50
N ALA A 86 -17.82 26.46 12.54
CA ALA A 86 -18.32 27.45 11.59
C ALA A 86 -19.08 28.59 12.29
N ALA A 87 -19.93 28.26 13.27
CA ALA A 87 -20.66 29.26 14.07
C ALA A 87 -19.70 30.16 14.85
N TRP A 88 -18.72 29.58 15.54
CA TRP A 88 -17.73 30.34 16.30
C TRP A 88 -16.86 31.22 15.40
N CYS A 89 -16.35 30.66 14.29
CA CYS A 89 -15.53 31.42 13.34
C CYS A 89 -16.30 32.60 12.74
N LYS A 90 -17.60 32.42 12.45
CA LYS A 90 -18.44 33.49 11.90
C LYS A 90 -18.68 34.62 12.90
N GLU A 91 -18.88 34.29 14.18
CA GLU A 91 -19.17 35.27 15.23
C GLU A 91 -17.90 35.99 15.71
N HIS A 92 -16.84 35.24 16.00
CA HIS A 92 -15.62 35.76 16.63
C HIS A 92 -14.46 36.00 15.66
N LYS A 93 -14.59 35.64 14.37
CA LYS A 93 -13.54 35.74 13.34
C LYS A 93 -12.20 35.11 13.76
N SER A 94 -12.26 34.11 14.64
CA SER A 94 -11.12 33.38 15.20
C SER A 94 -11.51 31.93 15.44
N CYS A 95 -10.52 31.03 15.59
CA CYS A 95 -10.77 29.62 15.92
C CYS A 95 -10.76 29.40 17.44
N ASN A 96 -11.77 28.69 17.97
CA ASN A 96 -11.80 28.29 19.37
C ASN A 96 -10.88 27.07 19.60
N LEU A 97 -9.91 27.20 20.51
CA LEU A 97 -8.96 26.14 20.85
C LEU A 97 -9.64 24.86 21.35
N GLU A 98 -10.75 24.95 22.09
CA GLU A 98 -11.50 23.81 22.58
C GLU A 98 -12.15 23.01 21.43
N ILE A 99 -12.59 23.70 20.38
CA ILE A 99 -13.20 23.09 19.20
C ILE A 99 -12.11 22.48 18.30
N THR A 100 -11.00 23.19 18.04
CA THR A 100 -9.90 22.68 17.22
C THR A 100 -9.18 21.47 17.83
N LYS A 101 -9.27 21.23 19.15
CA LYS A 101 -8.78 19.97 19.76
C LYS A 101 -9.45 18.71 19.21
N HIS A 102 -10.65 18.85 18.64
CA HIS A 102 -11.39 17.76 18.02
C HIS A 102 -11.21 17.68 16.50
N ALA A 103 -10.35 18.53 15.92
CA ALA A 103 -10.04 18.47 14.50
C ALA A 103 -9.26 17.19 14.18
N ALA A 104 -9.61 16.56 13.05
CA ALA A 104 -8.88 15.41 12.51
C ALA A 104 -7.60 15.85 11.79
N THR A 105 -7.62 17.05 11.19
CA THR A 105 -6.50 17.72 10.51
C THR A 105 -6.78 19.21 10.49
#